data_AF-A0A1B2I492-F1
#
_entry.id   AF-A0A1B2I492-F1
#
_cell.length_a   1.000
_cell.length_b   1.000
_cell.length_c   1.000
_cell.angle_alpha   90.00
_cell.angle_beta   90.00
_cell.angle_gamma   90.00
#
_symmetry.space_group_name_H-M   'P 1'
#
loop_
_entity.id
_entity.type
_entity.pdbx_description
1 polymer ?
#
loop_
_entity_poly.entity_id
_entity_poly.type
_entity_poly.pdbx_seq_one_letter_code
_entity_poly.pdbx_strand_id
1 'polypeptide(L)' 'MNNQKAEYYFTAIVGQEDMKKALILNVVNPSLGGVLIRGEKGTAKSTAVRALAQLYVYFEDRIPE' A
#
# COMPACT_ATOMS: atom_id res chain seq x y z
N MET A 1 7.44 -16.77 20.92
CA MET A 1 6.84 -15.42 20.82
C MET A 1 6.47 -15.20 19.36
N ASN A 2 5.18 -15.24 19.02
CA ASN A 2 4.74 -14.88 17.66
C ASN A 2 5.07 -13.41 17.48
N ASN A 3 6.17 -13.13 16.76
CA ASN A 3 6.55 -11.79 16.37
C ASN A 3 5.61 -11.38 15.23
N GLN A 4 4.33 -11.17 15.56
CA GLN A 4 3.40 -10.50 14.67
C GLN A 4 3.91 -9.07 14.55
N LYS A 5 4.74 -8.85 13.53
CA LYS A 5 5.18 -7.52 13.12
C LYS A 5 3.90 -6.68 13.04
N ALA A 6 3.81 -5.60 13.81
CA ALA A 6 2.62 -4.74 13.77
C ALA A 6 2.52 -4.16 12.35
N GLU A 7 1.64 -4.73 11.54
CA GLU A 7 1.38 -4.29 10.19
C GLU A 7 0.41 -3.11 10.25
N TYR A 8 0.72 -2.05 9.48
CA TYR A 8 -0.12 -0.87 9.44
C TYR A 8 -1.04 -0.95 8.22
N TYR A 9 -2.34 -0.73 8.40
CA TYR A 9 -3.30 -0.84 7.30
C TYR A 9 -3.24 0.36 6.35
N PHE A 10 -3.40 0.10 5.06
CA PHE A 10 -3.36 1.14 4.03
C PHE A 10 -4.48 2.18 4.23
N THR A 11 -5.67 1.72 4.64
CA THR A 11 -6.83 2.57 4.94
C THR A 11 -6.65 3.41 6.21
N ALA A 12 -5.73 3.04 7.12
CA ALA A 12 -5.45 3.81 8.33
C ALA A 12 -4.54 5.03 8.08
N ILE A 13 -3.96 5.15 6.87
CA ILE A 13 -3.10 6.28 6.51
C ILE A 13 -3.95 7.54 6.28
N VAL A 14 -3.78 8.50 7.19
CA VAL A 14 -4.46 9.79 7.13
C VAL A 14 -3.80 10.71 6.10
N GLY A 15 -4.63 11.36 5.27
CA GLY A 15 -4.18 12.24 4.20
C GLY A 15 -3.41 11.51 3.10
N GLN A 16 -2.50 12.23 2.42
CA GLN A 16 -1.70 11.69 1.30
C GLN A 16 -2.56 11.16 0.14
N GLU A 17 -3.68 11.83 -0.16
CA GLU A 17 -4.69 11.37 -1.11
C GLU A 17 -4.12 11.12 -2.51
N ASP A 18 -3.24 12.00 -3.01
CA ASP A 18 -2.61 11.83 -4.32
C ASP A 18 -1.69 10.61 -4.36
N MET A 19 -0.92 10.38 -3.30
CA MET A 19 -0.06 9.20 -3.19
C MET A 19 -0.89 7.92 -3.12
N LYS A 20 -1.94 7.90 -2.27
CA LYS A 20 -2.85 6.74 -2.16
C LYS A 20 -3.51 6.44 -3.49
N LYS A 21 -4.05 7.47 -4.16
CA LYS A 21 -4.68 7.34 -5.48
C LYS A 21 -3.71 6.82 -6.52
N ALA A 22 -2.50 7.38 -6.62
CA ALA A 22 -1.49 6.94 -7.59
C ALA A 22 -1.14 5.46 -7.38
N LEU A 23 -0.97 5.04 -6.13
CA LEU A 23 -0.70 3.65 -5.79
C LEU A 23 -1.87 2.70 -6.14
N ILE A 24 -3.11 3.07 -5.82
CA ILE A 24 -4.29 2.28 -6.19
C ILE A 24 -4.42 2.16 -7.71
N LEU A 25 -4.27 3.28 -8.43
CA LEU A 25 -4.35 3.29 -9.90
C LEU A 25 -3.29 2.38 -10.53
N ASN A 26 -2.08 2.34 -9.96
CA ASN A 26 -1.02 1.47 -10.43
C ASN A 26 -1.32 -0.02 -10.22
N VAL A 27 -1.98 -0.37 -9.11
CA VAL A 27 -2.45 -1.75 -8.85
C VAL A 27 -3.57 -2.13 -9.82
N VAL A 28 -4.52 -1.22 -10.07
CA VAL A 28 -5.65 -1.46 -10.98
C VAL A 28 -5.19 -1.57 -12.43
N ASN A 29 -4.23 -0.73 -12.86
CA ASN A 29 -3.70 -0.73 -14.21
C ASN A 29 -2.17 -0.62 -14.20
N PRO A 30 -1.45 -1.77 -14.19
CA PRO A 30 0.01 -1.78 -14.22
C PRO A 30 0.63 -1.17 -15.49
N SER A 31 -0.13 -1.01 -16.59
CA SER A 31 0.38 -0.37 -17.82
C SER A 31 0.67 1.13 -17.66
N LEU A 32 0.18 1.75 -16.57
CA LEU A 32 0.50 3.13 -16.20
C LEU A 32 2.00 3.32 -15.82
N GLY A 33 2.77 2.24 -15.71
CA GLY A 33 4.19 2.28 -15.39
C GLY A 33 4.43 2.19 -13.88
N GLY A 34 5.24 3.08 -13.31
CA GLY A 34 5.56 3.10 -11.88
C GLY A 34 5.26 4.46 -11.23
N VAL A 35 5.08 4.47 -9.91
CA VAL A 35 4.79 5.70 -9.15
C VAL A 35 6.07 6.23 -8.48
N LEU A 36 6.48 7.45 -8.83
CA LEU A 36 7.57 8.14 -8.14
C LEU A 36 7.02 8.95 -6.96
N ILE A 37 7.32 8.53 -5.74
CA ILE A 37 6.86 9.20 -4.52
C ILE A 37 8.01 9.99 -3.89
N ARG A 38 7.90 11.32 -3.86
CA ARG A 38 8.85 12.23 -3.20
C ARG A 38 8.25 12.86 -1.95
N GLY A 39 9.10 13.23 -1.00
CA GLY A 39 8.71 13.96 0.22
C GLY A 39 9.70 13.74 1.37
N GLU A 40 9.47 14.40 2.50
CA GLU A 40 10.36 14.39 3.66
C GLU A 40 10.49 13.04 4.37
N LYS A 41 11.59 12.79 5.06
CA LYS A 41 11.74 11.58 5.88
C LYS A 41 10.67 11.58 6.97
N GLY A 42 10.08 10.42 7.25
CA GLY A 42 9.06 10.27 8.29
C GLY A 42 7.61 10.40 7.82
N THR A 43 7.34 10.72 6.55
CA THR A 43 5.96 10.85 6.03
C THR A 43 5.27 9.53 5.66
N ALA A 44 5.72 8.39 6.21
CA ALA A 44 5.11 7.07 5.97
C ALA A 44 5.03 6.56 4.51
N LYS A 45 5.79 7.14 3.56
CA LYS A 45 5.79 6.70 2.13
C LYS A 45 5.99 5.19 1.95
N SER A 46 7.04 4.63 2.56
CA SER A 46 7.34 3.21 2.43
C SER A 46 6.40 2.33 3.27
N THR A 47 5.75 2.90 4.29
CA THR A 47 4.68 2.25 5.04
C THR A 47 3.45 2.07 4.14
N ALA A 48 3.07 3.08 3.37
CA ALA A 48 1.95 3.01 2.44
C ALA A 48 2.11 1.92 1.38
N VAL A 49 3.30 1.82 0.78
CA VAL A 49 3.59 0.79 -0.23
C VAL A 49 3.49 -0.62 0.38
N ARG A 50 4.05 -0.84 1.57
CA ARG A 50 4.00 -2.15 2.24
C ARG A 50 2.58 -2.52 2.67
N ALA A 51 1.84 -1.55 3.21
CA ALA A 51 0.46 -1.72 3.62
C ALA A 51 -0.46 -2.08 2.44
N LEU A 52 -0.22 -1.48 1.26
CA LEU A 52 -0.95 -1.82 0.04
C LEU A 52 -0.62 -3.22 -0.47
N ALA A 53 0.66 -3.61 -0.43
CA ALA A 53 1.07 -4.95 -0.83
C ALA A 53 0.42 -6.04 0.06
N GLN A 54 0.34 -5.80 1.37
CA GLN A 54 -0.35 -6.70 2.30
C GLN A 54 -1.85 -6.80 2.02
N LEU A 55 -2.51 -5.68 1.69
CA LEU A 55 -3.92 -5.68 1.31
C LEU A 55 -4.15 -6.57 0.08
N TYR A 56 -3.27 -6.49 -0.93
CA TYR A 56 -3.38 -7.28 -2.14
C TYR A 56 -3.22 -8.79 -1.88
N VAL A 57 -2.21 -9.20 -1.10
CA VAL A 57 -2.01 -10.62 -0.72
C VAL A 57 -3.22 -11.16 0.04
N TYR A 58 -3.79 -10.37 0.96
CA TYR A 58 -4.97 -10.75 1.72
C TYR A 58 -6.20 -11.03 0.83
N PHE A 59 -6.30 -10.37 -0.33
CA PHE A 59 -7.37 -10.66 -1.30
C PHE A 59 -7.12 -11.96 -2.06
N GLU A 60 -5.89 -12.23 -2.52
CA GLU A 60 -5.57 -13.47 -3.23
C GLU A 60 -5.79 -14.72 -2.35
N ASP A 61 -5.44 -14.66 -1.07
CA ASP A 61 -5.61 -15.79 -0.14
C ASP A 61 -7.08 -16.12 0.21
N ARG A 62 -8.04 -15.22 -0.10
CA ARG A 62 -9.45 -15.33 0.35
C ARG A 62 -10.48 -15.47 -0.77
N ILE A 63 -10.07 -15.46 -2.04
CA ILE A 63 -10.96 -15.77 -3.16
C ILE A 63 -10.68 -17.22 -3.59
N PRO A 64 -11.40 -18.22 -3.04
CA PRO A 64 -11.42 -19.54 -3.66
C PRO A 64 -12.12 -19.45 -5.02
N GLU A 65 -11.62 -20.19 -6.01
CA GLU A 65 -12.23 -20.33 -7.34
C GLU A 65 -13.73 -20.64 -7.30
#